data_AF-A0A534PYL0-F1
#
_entry.id   AF-A0A534PYL0-F1
#
_cell.length_a   1.000
_cell.length_b   1.000
_cell.length_c   1.000
_cell.angle_alpha   90.00
_cell.angle_beta   90.00
_cell.angle_gamma   90.00
#
_symmetry.space_group_name_H-M   'P 1'
#
loop_
_entity.id
_entity.type
_entity.pdbx_description
1 polymer ?
#
loop_
_entity_poly.entity_id
_entity_poly.type
_entity_poly.pdbx_seq_one_letter_code
_entity_poly.pdbx_strand_id
1 'polypeptide(L)'
;MKRPRVSFRHFSGSGPLSIYWHDGPYGDAVEARKGRGVAWLAPNGQLLGVEFDDVSFKEDDQTLELPNGDIVRVKVKRGGTTVRVKRRPRRTHAA
;
A
#
# COMPACT_ATOMS: atom_id res chain seq x y z
N MET A 1 2.10 14.78 1.30
CA MET A 1 1.92 13.79 0.21
C MET A 1 0.70 14.20 -0.60
N LYS A 2 0.68 13.90 -1.90
CA LYS A 2 -0.58 13.94 -2.67
C LYS A 2 -1.59 13.00 -2.01
N ARG A 3 -2.88 13.34 -2.11
CA ARG A 3 -3.96 12.49 -1.61
C ARG A 3 -3.89 11.16 -2.39
N PRO A 4 -3.79 10.00 -1.72
CA PRO A 4 -3.69 8.74 -2.42
C PRO A 4 -5.02 8.44 -3.13
N ARG A 5 -4.91 7.80 -4.29
CA ARG A 5 -6.04 7.15 -4.95
C ARG A 5 -6.22 5.78 -4.35
N VAL A 6 -7.40 5.52 -3.79
CA VAL A 6 -7.77 4.22 -3.24
C VAL A 6 -8.73 3.55 -4.21
N SER A 7 -8.47 2.30 -4.58
CA SER A 7 -9.34 1.47 -5.40
C SER A 7 -9.62 0.19 -4.63
N PHE A 8 -10.87 -0.02 -4.22
CA PHE A 8 -11.28 -1.20 -3.48
C PHE A 8 -12.22 -2.02 -4.36
N ARG A 9 -11.69 -3.12 -4.92
CA ARG A 9 -12.39 -3.98 -5.89
C ARG A 9 -12.95 -5.22 -5.18
N HIS A 10 -13.78 -5.01 -4.17
CA HIS A 10 -14.36 -6.13 -3.41
C HIS A 10 -15.46 -6.83 -4.21
N PHE A 11 -15.58 -8.14 -4.02
CA PHE A 11 -16.70 -8.95 -4.48
C PHE A 11 -17.21 -9.78 -3.32
N SER A 12 -18.53 -9.80 -3.11
CA SER A 12 -19.16 -10.54 -2.01
C SER A 12 -18.62 -10.20 -0.59
N GLY A 13 -18.14 -8.98 -0.37
CA GLY A 13 -17.78 -8.47 0.96
C GLY A 13 -16.28 -8.45 1.28
N SER A 14 -15.41 -9.00 0.45
CA SER A 14 -13.96 -8.80 0.56
C SER A 14 -13.28 -8.75 -0.81
N GLY A 15 -12.00 -8.43 -0.84
CA GLY A 15 -11.19 -8.45 -2.07
C GLY A 15 -10.03 -7.47 -2.02
N PRO A 16 -9.35 -7.26 -3.16
CA PRO A 16 -8.13 -6.49 -3.18
C PRO A 16 -8.38 -4.99 -2.98
N LEU A 17 -7.48 -4.37 -2.21
CA LEU A 17 -7.48 -2.93 -1.95
C LEU A 17 -6.16 -2.33 -2.39
N SER A 18 -6.19 -1.59 -3.50
CA SER A 18 -5.03 -0.91 -4.06
C SER A 18 -4.98 0.55 -3.63
N ILE A 19 -3.78 1.05 -3.32
CA ILE A 19 -3.52 2.44 -2.94
C ILE A 19 -2.36 2.96 -3.77
N TYR A 20 -2.58 4.08 -4.46
CA TYR A 20 -1.58 4.69 -5.34
C TYR A 20 -1.34 6.15 -4.97
N TRP A 21 -0.07 6.57 -4.92
CA TRP A 21 0.33 7.96 -4.68
C TRP A 21 0.79 8.69 -5.94
N HIS A 22 0.97 7.96 -7.03
CA HIS A 22 1.49 8.45 -8.30
C HIS A 22 0.70 7.83 -9.46
N ASP A 23 0.43 8.64 -10.49
CA ASP A 23 -0.13 8.18 -11.75
C ASP A 23 1.04 7.78 -12.67
N GLY A 24 1.06 6.56 -13.19
CA GLY A 24 2.10 6.12 -14.12
C GLY A 24 2.32 4.61 -14.15
N PRO A 25 3.20 4.12 -15.04
CA PRO A 25 3.61 2.73 -15.05
C PRO A 25 4.32 2.42 -13.74
N TYR A 26 3.87 1.36 -13.08
CA TYR A 26 4.53 0.86 -11.89
C TYR A 26 5.70 -0.03 -12.31
N GLY A 27 6.80 -0.01 -11.55
CA GLY A 27 7.85 -1.01 -11.70
C GLY A 27 7.34 -2.41 -11.36
N ASP A 28 8.23 -3.39 -11.20
CA ASP A 28 7.82 -4.72 -10.77
C ASP A 28 7.15 -4.67 -9.39
N ALA A 29 6.10 -5.48 -9.23
CA ALA A 29 5.48 -5.69 -7.93
C ALA A 29 6.45 -6.45 -7.04
N VAL A 30 6.60 -6.00 -5.79
CA VAL A 30 7.46 -6.63 -4.80
C VAL A 30 6.61 -7.04 -3.60
N GLU A 31 6.72 -8.30 -3.19
CA GLU A 31 6.01 -8.84 -2.03
C GLU A 31 6.36 -8.08 -0.73
N ALA A 32 5.35 -7.90 0.11
CA ALA A 32 5.57 -7.41 1.46
C ALA A 32 6.40 -8.43 2.26
N ARG A 33 7.25 -7.95 3.17
CA ARG A 33 7.98 -8.81 4.11
C ARG A 33 7.07 -9.40 5.17
N LYS A 34 6.02 -8.66 5.54
CA LYS A 34 4.94 -9.11 6.42
C LYS A 34 3.61 -8.53 5.97
N GLY A 35 2.54 -9.28 6.22
CA GLY A 35 1.21 -8.99 5.68
C GLY A 35 1.00 -9.70 4.33
N ARG A 36 -0.19 -9.54 3.75
CA ARG A 36 -0.60 -10.16 2.48
C ARG A 36 -0.83 -9.07 1.44
N GLY A 37 0.08 -8.97 0.49
CA GLY A 37 0.04 -7.90 -0.50
C GLY A 37 1.41 -7.54 -1.06
N VAL A 38 1.37 -6.69 -2.08
CA VAL A 38 2.53 -6.24 -2.84
C VAL A 38 2.70 -4.73 -2.78
N ALA A 39 3.90 -4.26 -3.12
CA ALA A 39 4.20 -2.85 -3.29
C ALA A 39 4.92 -2.58 -4.61
N TRP A 40 4.68 -1.39 -5.15
CA TRP A 40 5.42 -0.86 -6.29
C TRP A 40 6.35 0.25 -5.82
N LEU A 41 7.64 0.09 -6.11
CA LEU A 41 8.69 1.03 -5.72
C LEU A 41 9.35 1.60 -6.97
N ALA A 42 9.66 2.90 -6.95
CA ALA A 42 10.57 3.47 -7.92
C ALA A 42 12.02 2.99 -7.66
N PRO A 43 12.94 3.10 -8.62
CA PRO A 43 14.34 2.69 -8.44
C PRO A 43 15.03 3.35 -7.24
N ASN A 44 14.64 4.57 -6.86
CA ASN A 44 15.14 5.28 -5.68
C ASN A 44 14.49 4.83 -4.35
N GLY A 45 13.67 3.76 -4.38
CA GLY A 45 12.94 3.21 -3.24
C GLY A 45 11.67 3.96 -2.86
N GLN A 46 11.26 5.00 -3.60
CA GLN A 46 10.02 5.73 -3.37
C GLN A 46 8.80 4.82 -3.55
N LEU A 47 7.91 4.82 -2.55
CA LEU A 47 6.65 4.10 -2.62
C LEU A 47 5.70 4.74 -3.64
N LEU A 48 5.35 3.99 -4.67
CA LEU A 48 4.43 4.40 -5.73
C LEU A 48 3.00 3.94 -5.43
N GLY A 49 2.86 2.70 -4.95
CA GLY A 49 1.58 2.13 -4.55
C GLY A 49 1.74 0.83 -3.79
N VAL A 50 0.63 0.34 -3.25
CA VAL A 50 0.50 -1.00 -2.65
C VAL A 50 -0.82 -1.64 -3.04
N GLU A 51 -0.90 -2.95 -2.96
CA GLU A 51 -2.15 -3.71 -3.00
C GLU A 51 -2.18 -4.69 -1.83
N PHE A 52 -3.27 -4.67 -1.06
CA PHE A 52 -3.59 -5.68 -0.07
C PHE A 52 -4.44 -6.75 -0.76
N ASP A 53 -4.12 -8.03 -0.57
CA ASP A 53 -4.72 -9.12 -1.37
C ASP A 53 -6.22 -9.32 -1.10
N ASP A 54 -6.60 -9.35 0.17
CA ASP A 54 -7.98 -9.62 0.59
C ASP A 54 -8.31 -8.81 1.84
N VAL A 55 -9.13 -7.79 1.65
CA VAL A 55 -9.58 -6.85 2.67
C VAL A 55 -11.10 -6.92 2.81
N SER A 56 -11.59 -7.03 4.04
CA SER A 56 -13.02 -7.04 4.36
C SER A 56 -13.65 -5.66 4.17
N PHE A 57 -14.76 -5.60 3.44
CA PHE A 57 -15.56 -4.38 3.27
C PHE A 57 -16.20 -3.92 4.58
N LYS A 58 -16.64 -4.86 5.42
CA LYS A 58 -17.38 -4.55 6.64
C LYS A 58 -16.48 -3.85 7.66
N GLU A 59 -15.36 -4.47 7.96
CA GLU A 59 -14.35 -3.99 8.91
C GLU A 59 -13.06 -4.77 8.71
N ASP A 60 -11.93 -4.05 8.67
CA ASP A 60 -10.61 -4.65 8.59
C ASP A 60 -9.52 -3.71 9.11
N ASP A 61 -8.39 -4.27 9.55
CA ASP A 61 -7.23 -3.55 10.05
C ASP A 61 -5.95 -4.34 9.72
N GLN A 62 -5.33 -4.00 8.59
CA GLN A 62 -4.18 -4.72 8.07
C GLN A 62 -2.96 -3.81 7.93
N THR A 63 -1.78 -4.42 7.96
CA THR A 63 -0.50 -3.73 7.79
C THR A 63 0.40 -4.51 6.84
N LEU A 64 1.05 -3.81 5.92
CA LEU A 64 2.18 -4.32 5.13
C LEU A 64 3.49 -3.71 5.66
N GLU A 65 4.47 -4.57 5.93
CA GLU A 65 5.87 -4.17 6.13
C GLU A 65 6.64 -4.38 4.82
N LEU A 66 7.12 -3.30 4.21
CA LEU A 66 7.72 -3.34 2.87
C LEU A 66 9.22 -3.60 2.90
N PRO A 67 9.83 -4.10 1.80
CA PRO A 67 11.27 -4.35 1.73
C PRO A 67 12.15 -3.13 1.98
N ASN A 68 11.68 -1.94 1.60
CA ASN A 68 12.36 -0.66 1.84
C ASN A 68 12.21 -0.16 3.30
N GLY A 69 11.51 -0.90 4.17
CA GLY A 69 11.27 -0.58 5.57
C GLY A 69 10.09 0.36 5.82
N ASP A 70 9.37 0.80 4.78
CA ASP A 70 8.13 1.55 4.94
C ASP A 70 7.03 0.61 5.47
N ILE A 71 6.12 1.17 6.27
CA ILE A 71 4.97 0.45 6.82
C ILE A 71 3.70 1.14 6.33
N VAL A 72 2.81 0.37 5.70
CA VAL A 72 1.51 0.85 5.23
C VAL A 72 0.42 0.13 6.02
N ARG A 73 -0.44 0.89 6.71
CA ARG A 73 -1.59 0.38 7.43
C ARG A 73 -2.87 0.85 6.76
N VAL A 74 -3.80 -0.08 6.58
CA VAL A 74 -5.16 0.20 6.13
C VAL A 74 -6.14 -0.13 7.25
N LYS A 75 -7.11 0.76 7.45
CA LYS A 75 -8.30 0.47 8.24
C LYS A 75 -9.52 0.65 7.37
N VAL A 76 -10.38 -0.35 7.33
CA VAL A 76 -11.66 -0.30 6.62
C VAL A 76 -12.81 -0.34 7.62
N LYS A 77 -13.83 0.48 7.39
CA LYS A 77 -15.10 0.42 8.10
C LYS A 77 -16.24 0.75 7.14
N ARG A 78 -17.08 -0.24 6.84
CA ARG A 78 -18.20 -0.15 5.89
C ARG A 78 -17.78 0.48 4.55
N GLY A 79 -16.69 -0.03 3.96
CA GLY A 79 -16.09 0.47 2.72
C GLY A 79 -15.25 1.74 2.86
N GLY A 80 -15.43 2.52 3.93
CA GLY A 80 -14.61 3.68 4.23
C GLY A 80 -13.18 3.27 4.55
N THR A 81 -12.21 3.78 3.79
CA THR A 81 -10.80 3.37 3.89
C THR A 81 -9.93 4.49 4.44
N THR A 82 -9.20 4.20 5.52
CA THR A 82 -8.15 5.09 6.06
C THR A 82 -6.78 4.46 5.82
N VAL A 83 -5.88 5.22 5.21
CA VAL A 83 -4.51 4.79 4.92
C VAL A 83 -3.52 5.59 5.75
N ARG A 84 -2.59 4.89 6.41
CA ARG A 84 -1.45 5.51 7.10
C ARG A 84 -0.14 4.91 6.58
N VAL A 85 0.82 5.78 6.31
CA VAL A 85 2.17 5.38 5.90
C VAL A 85 3.17 5.88 6.92
N LYS A 86 3.95 4.98 7.50
CA LYS A 86 5.12 5.30 8.31
C LYS A 86 6.35 5.02 7.46
N ARG A 87 7.09 6.07 7.10
CA ARG A 87 8.31 5.94 6.30
C ARG A 87 9.51 5.67 7.19
N ARG A 88 10.42 4.82 6.73
CA ARG A 88 11.75 4.74 7.34
C ARG A 88 12.58 5.94 6.88
N PRO A 89 13.37 6.59 7.77
CA PRO A 89 14.32 7.61 7.35
C PRO A 89 15.26 7.01 6.31
N ARG A 90 15.24 7.52 5.07
CA ARG A 90 16.22 7.14 4.06
C ARG A 90 17.45 8.02 4.26
N ARG A 91 18.62 7.39 4.41
CA ARG A 91 19.88 8.09 4.14
C ARG A 91 19.92 8.31 2.64
N THR A 92 19.65 9.54 2.20
CA THR A 92 19.99 9.97 0.84
C THR A 92 21.51 9.92 0.74
N HIS A 93 22.06 8.80 0.27
CA HIS A 93 23.36 8.85 -0.38
C HIS A 93 23.10 9.50 -1.74
N ALA A 94 23.38 10.80 -1.84
CA ALA A 94 23.63 11.40 -3.13
C ALA A 94 24.85 10.67 -3.71
N ALA A 95 24.68 10.09 -4.90
CA ALA A 95 25.78 9.61 -5.72
C ALA A 95 26.52 10.81 -6.32
#